data_AF-A0AAJ0QTG6-F1
#
_entry.id   AF-A0AAJ0QTG6-F1
#
_cell.length_a   1.000
_cell.length_b   1.000
_cell.length_c   1.000
_cell.angle_alpha   90.00
_cell.angle_beta   90.00
_cell.angle_gamma   90.00
#
_symmetry.space_group_name_H-M   'P 1'
#
loop_
_entity.id
_entity.type
_entity.pdbx_description
1 polymer ?
#
loop_
_entity_poly.entity_id
_entity_poly.type
_entity_poly.pdbx_seq_one_letter_code
_entity_poly.pdbx_strand_id
1 'polypeptide(L)'
;MISPESFQALVPTLISRPNPLIWFTGSAVDQRIHIGCEQFAGLRYRALNSEPGKRICYLEWSAPEDLEDFSDKEAWWMANPGGGIRITEEDIQAEYDSFMAAGGERAFGVQRLGVGDWPLLGASRSEIPLEHWRRLANPEPELTGARALVLYRAPEGGPWAIVGSQRCTDGRIHLEVGYTGEDSVDRVVGMFVQAVTAWGPAEVRWAAAAPQRSSRSLKPWASRFTARTRPKRPRLAAVSSTTPWLIPKILCFPTAIRPF
;
A
#
# COMPACT_ATOMS: atom_id res chain seq x y z
N MET A 1 17.81 -3.40 1.18
CA MET A 1 18.13 -4.29 2.31
C MET A 1 17.95 -5.75 1.87
N ILE A 2 18.25 -6.74 2.73
CA ILE A 2 17.96 -8.14 2.39
C ILE A 2 16.46 -8.30 2.11
N SER A 3 16.09 -8.89 0.97
CA SER A 3 14.69 -9.06 0.64
C SER A 3 14.03 -10.09 1.57
N PRO A 4 12.71 -9.99 1.82
CA PRO A 4 11.98 -10.99 2.58
C PRO A 4 12.21 -12.42 2.07
N GLU A 5 12.19 -12.60 0.74
CA GLU A 5 12.35 -13.89 0.08
C GLU A 5 13.76 -14.45 0.28
N SER A 6 14.77 -13.59 0.16
CA SER A 6 16.17 -13.96 0.37
C SER A 6 16.40 -14.41 1.81
N PHE A 7 15.81 -13.71 2.78
CA PHE A 7 15.90 -14.10 4.18
C PHE A 7 15.16 -15.41 4.48
N GLN A 8 13.95 -15.58 3.94
CA GLN A 8 13.17 -16.81 4.08
C GLN A 8 13.86 -18.02 3.47
N ALA A 9 14.58 -17.85 2.36
CA ALA A 9 15.39 -18.91 1.76
C ALA A 9 16.65 -19.23 2.59
N LEU A 10 17.27 -18.21 3.21
CA LEU A 10 18.48 -18.38 4.01
C LEU A 10 18.23 -19.16 5.30
N VAL A 11 17.20 -18.80 6.07
CA VAL A 11 17.01 -19.31 7.45
C VAL A 11 16.96 -20.85 7.54
N PRO A 12 16.23 -21.59 6.68
CA PRO A 12 16.19 -23.04 6.73
C PRO A 12 17.54 -23.71 6.46
N THR A 13 18.45 -23.07 5.72
CA THR A 13 19.78 -23.66 5.42
C THR A 13 20.65 -23.81 6.66
N LEU A 14 20.39 -23.00 7.69
CA LEU A 14 21.21 -22.93 8.89
C LEU A 14 20.86 -23.97 9.96
N ILE A 15 19.67 -24.59 9.88
CA ILE A 15 19.15 -25.49 10.93
C ILE A 15 19.94 -26.81 11.05
N SER A 16 20.75 -27.13 10.04
CA SER A 16 21.62 -28.32 10.05
C SER A 16 22.79 -28.20 11.03
N ARG A 17 23.06 -26.99 11.55
CA ARG A 17 24.14 -26.73 12.51
C ARG A 17 23.56 -26.52 13.91
N PRO A 18 24.17 -27.09 14.96
CA PRO A 18 23.79 -26.77 16.32
C PRO A 18 24.08 -25.30 16.63
N ASN A 19 23.14 -24.62 17.28
CA ASN A 19 23.22 -23.21 17.67
C ASN A 19 23.64 -22.24 16.53
N PRO A 20 22.89 -22.16 15.42
CA PRO A 20 23.23 -21.26 14.33
C PRO A 20 23.06 -19.81 14.77
N LEU A 21 23.96 -18.94 14.31
CA LEU A 21 23.98 -17.50 14.59
C LEU A 21 23.85 -16.72 13.29
N ILE A 22 23.00 -15.71 13.29
CA ILE A 22 22.82 -14.77 12.18
C ILE A 22 23.19 -13.38 12.69
N TRP A 23 24.12 -12.73 12.01
CA TRP A 23 24.50 -11.35 12.29
C TRP A 23 23.78 -10.41 11.34
N PHE A 24 23.10 -9.42 11.91
CA PHE A 24 22.52 -8.31 11.17
C PHE A 24 23.29 -7.05 11.55
N THR A 25 23.80 -6.34 10.54
CA THR A 25 24.50 -5.07 10.70
C THR A 25 24.00 -4.11 9.65
N GLY A 26 23.61 -2.91 10.06
CA GLY A 26 23.14 -1.87 9.16
C GLY A 26 22.71 -0.64 9.95
N SER A 27 22.38 0.43 9.25
CA SER A 27 21.82 1.64 9.84
C SER A 27 20.33 1.48 10.16
N ALA A 28 19.77 2.49 10.81
CA ALA A 28 18.32 2.65 10.90
C ALA A 28 17.70 2.69 9.50
N VAL A 29 16.38 2.51 9.41
CA VAL A 29 15.70 2.38 8.12
C VAL A 29 14.85 3.62 7.84
N ASP A 30 14.83 4.04 6.57
CA ASP A 30 13.78 4.91 6.06
C ASP A 30 12.90 4.07 5.14
N GLN A 31 11.67 3.79 5.58
CA GLN A 31 10.72 3.00 4.83
C GLN A 31 10.44 3.52 3.41
N ARG A 32 10.68 4.81 3.12
CA ARG A 32 10.41 5.41 1.80
C ARG A 32 11.43 5.01 0.74
N ILE A 33 12.67 4.76 1.14
CA ILE A 33 13.80 4.53 0.23
C ILE A 33 14.43 3.16 0.40
N HIS A 34 14.33 2.56 1.58
CA HIS A 34 14.95 1.26 1.84
C HIS A 34 13.97 0.11 1.60
N ILE A 35 13.98 -0.41 0.38
CA ILE A 35 13.23 -1.61 -0.01
C ILE A 35 13.71 -2.81 0.82
N GLY A 36 12.77 -3.61 1.35
CA GLY A 36 13.07 -4.75 2.22
C GLY A 36 13.44 -4.33 3.65
N CYS A 37 12.95 -3.17 4.13
CA CYS A 37 13.24 -2.70 5.49
C CYS A 37 12.50 -3.47 6.57
N GLU A 38 11.51 -4.29 6.21
CA GLU A 38 10.65 -5.03 7.12
C GLU A 38 11.44 -6.06 7.93
N GLN A 39 12.54 -6.59 7.40
CA GLN A 39 13.41 -7.53 8.11
C GLN A 39 14.13 -6.87 9.29
N PHE A 40 14.70 -5.68 9.07
CA PHE A 40 15.36 -4.90 10.12
C PHE A 40 14.33 -4.36 11.12
N ALA A 41 13.20 -3.84 10.62
CA ALA A 41 12.10 -3.36 11.46
C ALA A 41 11.52 -4.47 12.35
N GLY A 42 11.32 -5.67 11.80
CA GLY A 42 10.85 -6.83 12.57
C GLY A 42 11.88 -7.32 13.59
N LEU A 43 13.18 -7.26 13.27
CA LEU A 43 14.23 -7.61 14.23
C LEU A 43 14.27 -6.62 15.39
N ARG A 44 14.26 -5.31 15.09
CA ARG A 44 14.24 -4.24 16.09
C ARG A 44 13.00 -4.33 16.97
N TYR A 45 11.80 -4.46 16.37
CA TYR A 45 10.56 -4.63 17.11
C TYR A 45 10.63 -5.82 18.07
N ARG A 46 11.07 -6.99 17.59
CA ARG A 46 11.24 -8.16 18.45
C ARG A 46 12.25 -7.92 19.55
N ALA A 47 13.37 -7.28 19.28
CA ALA A 47 14.39 -7.00 20.28
C ALA A 47 13.87 -6.10 21.40
N LEU A 48 13.23 -4.99 21.06
CA LEU A 48 12.71 -4.01 22.02
C LEU A 48 11.50 -4.52 22.81
N ASN A 49 10.71 -5.44 22.24
CA ASN A 49 9.50 -5.99 22.87
C ASN A 49 9.68 -7.42 23.42
N SER A 50 10.90 -7.95 23.44
CA SER A 50 11.16 -9.30 23.96
C SER A 50 11.49 -9.29 25.44
N GLU A 51 11.01 -10.30 26.16
CA GLU A 51 11.50 -10.59 27.51
C GLU A 51 13.02 -10.89 27.50
N PRO A 52 13.74 -10.47 28.55
CA PRO A 52 15.16 -10.80 28.71
C PRO A 52 15.43 -12.32 28.62
N GLY A 53 16.51 -12.71 27.95
CA GLY A 53 16.94 -14.12 27.84
C GLY A 53 16.49 -14.87 26.57
N LYS A 54 15.82 -14.20 25.62
CA LYS A 54 15.55 -14.77 24.29
C LYS A 54 16.82 -14.80 23.42
N ARG A 55 16.78 -15.60 22.33
CA ARG A 55 17.92 -15.83 21.41
C ARG A 55 18.25 -14.63 20.48
N ILE A 56 18.14 -13.40 20.98
CA ILE A 56 18.45 -12.16 20.25
C ILE A 56 19.33 -11.28 21.14
N CYS A 57 20.50 -10.91 20.63
CA CYS A 57 21.30 -9.81 21.16
C CYS A 57 21.05 -8.60 20.27
N TYR A 58 20.68 -7.48 20.87
CA TYR A 58 20.41 -6.24 20.16
C TYR A 58 21.26 -5.11 20.73
N LEU A 59 21.94 -4.41 19.83
CA LEU A 59 22.82 -3.31 20.13
C LEU A 59 22.46 -2.20 19.14
N GLU A 60 22.04 -1.05 19.66
CA GLU A 60 21.81 0.15 18.86
C GLU A 60 22.58 1.32 19.47
N TRP A 61 23.08 2.16 18.57
CA TRP A 61 23.64 3.46 18.92
C TRP A 61 22.81 4.48 18.16
N SER A 62 21.84 5.05 18.86
CA SER A 62 20.86 5.96 18.29
C SER A 62 20.50 7.05 19.29
N ALA A 63 20.16 8.21 18.76
CA ALA A 63 19.50 9.26 19.51
C ALA A 63 18.04 8.89 19.81
N PRO A 64 17.36 9.61 20.72
CA PRO A 64 15.93 9.41 20.99
C PRO A 64 15.08 9.49 19.71
N GLU A 65 14.05 8.65 19.63
CA GLU A 65 13.15 8.62 18.44
C GLU A 65 12.28 9.88 18.32
N ASP A 66 12.01 10.54 19.43
CA ASP A 66 11.24 11.78 19.54
C ASP A 66 12.10 13.03 19.42
N LEU A 67 13.35 12.90 18.97
CA LEU A 67 14.25 14.04 18.73
C LEU A 67 13.67 14.98 17.67
N GLU A 68 13.40 16.22 18.06
CA GLU A 68 12.85 17.27 17.19
C GLU A 68 13.93 18.04 16.41
N ASP A 69 15.12 18.18 16.98
CA ASP A 69 16.23 18.95 16.42
C ASP A 69 17.46 18.07 16.15
N PHE A 70 17.77 17.85 14.87
CA PHE A 70 18.91 17.03 14.46
C PHE A 70 20.26 17.74 14.57
N SER A 71 20.28 19.03 14.91
CA SER A 71 21.50 19.77 15.23
C SER A 71 21.91 19.66 16.71
N ASP A 72 21.12 18.97 17.53
CA ASP A 72 21.44 18.75 18.94
C ASP A 72 22.72 17.91 19.11
N LYS A 73 23.74 18.55 19.67
CA LYS A 73 25.06 17.97 19.88
C LYS A 73 25.04 16.88 20.95
N GLU A 74 24.14 16.94 21.93
CA GLU A 74 24.00 15.83 22.88
C GLU A 74 23.51 14.57 22.17
N ALA A 75 22.55 14.72 21.26
CA ALA A 75 22.08 13.63 20.40
C ALA A 75 23.20 13.06 19.51
N TRP A 76 24.11 13.90 19.02
CA TRP A 76 25.26 13.44 18.25
C TRP A 76 26.16 12.53 19.09
N TRP A 77 26.44 12.91 20.34
CA TRP A 77 27.26 12.09 21.22
C TRP A 77 26.57 10.80 21.67
N MET A 78 25.26 10.82 21.89
CA MET A 78 24.48 9.62 22.23
C MET A 78 24.54 8.56 21.11
N ALA A 79 24.39 8.98 19.85
CA ALA A 79 24.36 8.08 18.71
C ALA A 79 25.75 7.60 18.25
N ASN A 80 26.84 8.24 18.69
CA ASN A 80 28.18 8.01 18.14
C ASN A 80 29.17 7.56 19.23
N PRO A 81 29.28 6.25 19.52
CA PRO A 81 30.17 5.74 20.58
C PRO A 81 31.67 5.97 20.30
N GLY A 82 32.04 6.32 19.07
CA GLY A 82 33.40 6.73 18.71
C GLY A 82 33.67 8.24 18.86
N GLY A 83 32.66 9.00 19.27
CA GLY A 83 32.71 10.45 19.44
C GLY A 83 33.77 10.89 20.45
N GLY A 84 34.50 11.95 20.13
CA GLY A 84 35.59 12.47 20.96
C GLY A 84 36.89 11.65 20.90
N ILE A 85 36.91 10.56 20.12
CA ILE A 85 38.12 9.73 19.89
C ILE A 85 38.49 9.69 18.41
N ARG A 86 37.56 9.19 17.57
CA ARG A 86 37.76 8.97 16.13
C ARG A 86 36.84 9.83 15.26
N ILE A 87 35.82 10.43 15.87
CA ILE A 87 34.83 11.28 15.23
C ILE A 87 34.80 12.56 16.06
N THR A 88 35.17 13.69 15.48
CA THR A 88 35.08 14.99 16.17
C THR A 88 33.71 15.61 15.98
N GLU A 89 33.39 16.61 16.80
CA GLU A 89 32.16 17.38 16.60
C GLU A 89 32.19 18.12 15.25
N GLU A 90 33.35 18.63 14.84
CA GLU A 90 33.49 19.30 13.54
C GLU A 90 33.20 18.36 12.37
N ASP A 91 33.60 17.09 12.47
CA ASP A 91 33.29 16.08 11.44
C ASP A 91 31.76 15.92 11.29
N ILE A 92 31.05 15.77 12.43
CA ILE A 92 29.60 15.61 12.43
C ILE A 92 28.90 16.88 11.95
N GLN A 93 29.40 18.06 12.34
CA GLN A 93 28.88 19.34 11.87
C GLN A 93 29.04 19.50 10.35
N ALA A 94 30.21 19.17 9.80
CA ALA A 94 30.46 19.25 8.37
C ALA A 94 29.54 18.32 7.57
N GLU A 95 29.26 17.12 8.10
CA GLU A 95 28.25 16.24 7.54
C GLU A 95 26.86 16.84 7.65
N TYR A 96 26.45 17.32 8.82
CA TYR A 96 25.15 17.95 9.04
C TYR A 96 24.88 19.04 8.01
N ASP A 97 25.82 19.98 7.86
CA ASP A 97 25.72 21.09 6.90
C ASP A 97 25.58 20.57 5.46
N SER A 98 26.32 19.51 5.09
CA SER A 98 26.25 18.88 3.78
C SER A 98 24.90 18.22 3.51
N PHE A 99 24.33 17.52 4.50
CA PHE A 99 23.00 16.93 4.40
C PHE A 99 21.92 18.01 4.30
N MET A 100 21.98 19.07 5.12
CA MET A 100 21.01 20.16 5.09
C MET A 100 21.02 20.90 3.74
N ALA A 101 22.20 21.17 3.18
CA ALA A 101 22.32 21.79 1.86
C ALA A 101 21.65 20.98 0.74
N ALA A 102 21.56 19.66 0.91
CA ALA A 102 20.89 18.74 -0.03
C ALA A 102 19.42 18.44 0.33
N GLY A 103 18.85 19.07 1.37
CA GLY A 103 17.51 18.74 1.90
C GLY A 103 17.43 17.33 2.50
N GLY A 104 18.57 16.79 2.95
CA GLY A 104 18.77 15.41 3.39
C GLY A 104 18.62 15.20 4.90
N GLU A 105 17.81 16.01 5.60
CA GLU A 105 17.64 15.93 7.06
C GLU A 105 17.30 14.51 7.55
N ARG A 106 16.34 13.85 6.89
CA ARG A 106 16.00 12.45 7.20
C ARG A 106 17.16 11.50 7.00
N ALA A 107 17.98 11.73 5.97
CA ALA A 107 19.13 10.89 5.70
C ALA A 107 20.22 11.09 6.77
N PHE A 108 20.39 12.31 7.28
CA PHE A 108 21.24 12.57 8.44
C PHE A 108 20.73 11.83 9.69
N GLY A 109 19.43 11.95 10.00
CA GLY A 109 18.80 11.22 11.10
C GLY A 109 19.04 9.71 11.01
N VAL A 110 18.83 9.11 9.83
CA VAL A 110 18.98 7.68 9.59
C VAL A 110 20.44 7.22 9.69
N GLN A 111 21.38 7.95 9.09
CA GLN A 111 22.77 7.51 8.93
C GLN A 111 23.66 7.91 10.12
N ARG A 112 23.47 9.13 10.66
CA ARG A 112 24.33 9.70 11.71
C ARG A 112 23.73 9.58 13.11
N LEU A 113 22.40 9.70 13.23
CA LEU A 113 21.72 9.67 14.54
C LEU A 113 21.05 8.33 14.85
N GLY A 114 20.98 7.40 13.89
CA GLY A 114 20.25 6.14 14.07
C GLY A 114 18.73 6.33 14.26
N VAL A 115 18.19 7.50 13.90
CA VAL A 115 16.77 7.84 13.98
C VAL A 115 16.12 7.46 12.65
N GLY A 116 15.37 6.36 12.65
CA GLY A 116 14.72 5.79 11.46
C GLY A 116 13.23 6.10 11.35
N ASP A 117 12.72 6.11 10.11
CA ASP A 117 11.29 6.02 9.81
C ASP A 117 10.93 4.55 9.58
N TRP A 118 10.68 3.84 10.68
CA TRP A 118 10.41 2.41 10.69
C TRP A 118 9.01 2.11 10.13
N PRO A 119 8.85 1.09 9.26
CA PRO A 119 7.54 0.70 8.75
C PRO A 119 6.65 0.12 9.85
N LEU A 120 5.34 0.37 9.75
CA LEU A 120 4.35 -0.36 10.53
C LEU A 120 4.31 -1.81 10.07
N LEU A 121 4.73 -2.73 10.94
CA LEU A 121 4.76 -4.16 10.65
C LEU A 121 3.33 -4.69 10.47
N GLY A 122 3.07 -5.36 9.34
CA GLY A 122 1.78 -6.01 9.06
C GLY A 122 0.74 -5.16 8.32
N ALA A 123 1.03 -3.88 8.03
CA ALA A 123 0.15 -3.04 7.22
C ALA A 123 0.62 -3.00 5.74
N SER A 124 -0.28 -3.28 4.80
CA SER A 124 -0.02 -3.07 3.36
C SER A 124 0.02 -1.56 3.06
N ARG A 125 1.15 -1.07 2.52
CA ARG A 125 1.35 0.37 2.25
C ARG A 125 0.59 0.83 1.00
N SER A 126 -0.03 2.01 1.10
CA SER A 126 -0.50 2.78 -0.06
C SER A 126 0.55 3.84 -0.41
N GLU A 127 1.00 3.90 -1.67
CA GLU A 127 1.90 4.95 -2.19
C GLU A 127 1.30 6.36 -2.10
N ILE A 128 -0.03 6.44 -1.98
CA ILE A 128 -0.75 7.68 -1.74
C ILE A 128 -1.14 7.70 -0.26
N PRO A 129 -0.62 8.65 0.55
CA PRO A 129 -0.97 8.78 1.96
C PRO A 129 -2.48 8.88 2.17
N LEU A 130 -2.98 8.27 3.24
CA LEU A 130 -4.42 8.26 3.55
C LEU A 130 -4.99 9.68 3.66
N GLU A 131 -4.23 10.62 4.25
CA GLU A 131 -4.65 12.01 4.36
C GLU A 131 -4.81 12.69 2.99
N HIS A 132 -4.05 12.28 1.97
CA HIS A 132 -4.23 12.80 0.61
C HIS A 132 -5.56 12.33 0.03
N TRP A 133 -5.92 11.06 0.25
CA TRP A 133 -7.23 10.54 -0.14
C TRP A 133 -8.38 11.23 0.58
N ARG A 134 -8.24 11.43 1.90
CA ARG A 134 -9.27 12.10 2.73
C ARG A 134 -9.56 13.52 2.24
N ARG A 135 -8.53 14.28 1.86
CA ARG A 135 -8.70 15.64 1.32
C ARG A 135 -9.38 15.69 -0.05
N LEU A 136 -9.40 14.58 -0.79
CA LEU A 136 -10.06 14.48 -2.10
C LEU A 136 -11.52 14.00 -1.98
N ALA A 137 -12.00 13.69 -0.78
CA ALA A 137 -13.37 13.25 -0.58
C ALA A 137 -14.37 14.32 -1.05
N ASN A 138 -15.20 13.96 -2.02
CA ASN A 138 -16.32 14.78 -2.46
C ASN A 138 -17.57 13.88 -2.52
N PRO A 139 -18.49 14.01 -1.55
CA PRO A 139 -19.70 13.17 -1.50
C PRO A 139 -20.73 13.55 -2.57
N GLU A 140 -20.65 14.77 -3.12
CA GLU A 140 -21.62 15.30 -4.09
C GLU A 140 -20.89 15.83 -5.33
N PRO A 141 -20.24 14.95 -6.12
CA PRO A 141 -19.53 15.37 -7.32
C PRO A 141 -20.51 15.78 -8.42
N GLU A 142 -20.22 16.90 -9.08
CA GLU A 142 -20.89 17.25 -10.33
C GLU A 142 -20.28 16.47 -11.49
N LEU A 143 -20.92 15.39 -11.90
CA LEU A 143 -20.41 14.45 -12.89
C LEU A 143 -20.79 14.83 -14.33
N THR A 144 -19.89 14.56 -15.27
CA THR A 144 -20.12 14.79 -16.71
C THR A 144 -19.43 13.74 -17.58
N GLY A 145 -19.94 13.57 -18.80
CA GLY A 145 -19.31 12.73 -19.82
C GLY A 145 -19.47 11.22 -19.61
N ALA A 146 -18.55 10.46 -20.19
CA ALA A 146 -18.58 9.01 -20.24
C ALA A 146 -18.22 8.36 -18.90
N ARG A 147 -18.85 7.22 -18.62
CA ARG A 147 -18.61 6.39 -17.44
C ARG A 147 -17.68 5.23 -17.79
N ALA A 148 -16.74 4.92 -16.91
CA ALA A 148 -15.90 3.74 -17.02
C ALA A 148 -15.98 2.88 -15.76
N LEU A 149 -16.02 1.55 -15.94
CA LEU A 149 -16.09 0.58 -14.86
C LEU A 149 -14.91 -0.41 -14.96
N VAL A 150 -14.26 -0.66 -13.83
CA VAL A 150 -13.07 -1.53 -13.75
C VAL A 150 -13.30 -2.66 -12.75
N LEU A 151 -13.02 -3.89 -13.15
CA LEU A 151 -12.84 -5.04 -12.26
C LEU A 151 -11.35 -5.35 -12.12
N TYR A 152 -10.82 -5.28 -10.91
CA TYR A 152 -9.41 -5.55 -10.63
C TYR A 152 -9.26 -6.68 -9.62
N ARG A 153 -8.21 -7.49 -9.81
CA ARG A 153 -7.69 -8.38 -8.78
C ARG A 153 -6.17 -8.33 -8.75
N ALA A 154 -5.61 -8.24 -7.55
CA ALA A 154 -4.17 -8.26 -7.34
C ALA A 154 -3.54 -9.58 -7.84
N PRO A 155 -2.32 -9.54 -8.43
CA PRO A 155 -1.67 -10.72 -8.98
C PRO A 155 -1.43 -11.85 -7.98
N GLU A 156 -1.11 -11.49 -6.74
CA GLU A 156 -0.86 -12.43 -5.65
C GLU A 156 -2.14 -13.05 -5.06
N GLY A 157 -3.29 -12.84 -5.70
CA GLY A 157 -4.56 -13.40 -5.26
C GLY A 157 -5.30 -12.57 -4.20
N GLY A 158 -4.89 -11.31 -3.99
CA GLY A 158 -5.54 -10.37 -3.07
C GLY A 158 -6.99 -10.01 -3.40
N PRO A 159 -7.58 -9.07 -2.65
CA PRO A 159 -9.01 -8.75 -2.74
C PRO A 159 -9.38 -8.26 -4.14
N TRP A 160 -10.60 -8.58 -4.53
CA TRP A 160 -11.26 -7.99 -5.69
C TRP A 160 -11.59 -6.53 -5.41
N ALA A 161 -11.61 -5.72 -6.47
CA ALA A 161 -12.17 -4.38 -6.44
C ALA A 161 -13.04 -4.13 -7.68
N ILE A 162 -14.22 -3.54 -7.47
CA ILE A 162 -15.05 -2.98 -8.53
C ILE A 162 -15.07 -1.46 -8.35
N VAL A 163 -14.55 -0.74 -9.33
CA VAL A 163 -14.38 0.72 -9.26
C VAL A 163 -15.06 1.39 -10.46
N GLY A 164 -15.93 2.35 -10.16
CA GLY A 164 -16.53 3.26 -11.14
C GLY A 164 -15.72 4.55 -11.25
N SER A 165 -15.71 5.13 -12.44
CA SER A 165 -15.08 6.43 -12.67
C SER A 165 -15.87 7.27 -13.67
N GLN A 166 -15.89 8.58 -13.41
CA GLN A 166 -16.48 9.57 -14.30
C GLN A 166 -15.77 10.92 -14.12
N ARG A 167 -15.75 11.76 -15.16
CA ARG A 167 -15.19 13.11 -15.05
C ARG A 167 -16.13 14.02 -14.27
N CYS A 168 -15.57 14.99 -13.58
CA CYS A 168 -16.30 16.10 -12.98
C CYS A 168 -16.36 17.29 -13.95
N THR A 169 -17.32 18.19 -13.74
CA THR A 169 -17.46 19.45 -14.51
C THR A 169 -16.22 20.35 -14.41
N ASP A 170 -15.48 20.27 -13.30
CA ASP A 170 -14.22 20.97 -13.07
C ASP A 170 -12.98 20.32 -13.75
N GLY A 171 -13.18 19.24 -14.50
CA GLY A 171 -12.11 18.54 -15.24
C GLY A 171 -11.39 17.43 -14.47
N ARG A 172 -11.63 17.28 -13.15
CA ARG A 172 -11.09 16.18 -12.33
C ARG A 172 -11.80 14.85 -12.64
N ILE A 173 -11.30 13.76 -12.06
CA ILE A 173 -11.90 12.42 -12.15
C ILE A 173 -12.43 12.05 -10.78
N HIS A 174 -13.72 11.72 -10.70
CA HIS A 174 -14.30 11.09 -9.53
C HIS A 174 -14.15 9.56 -9.65
N LEU A 175 -13.71 8.94 -8.57
CA LEU A 175 -13.57 7.49 -8.45
C LEU A 175 -14.46 7.03 -7.29
N GLU A 176 -15.23 5.96 -7.52
CA GLU A 176 -16.05 5.35 -6.48
C GLU A 176 -15.76 3.85 -6.41
N VAL A 177 -15.50 3.36 -5.21
CA VAL A 177 -15.27 1.95 -4.95
C VAL A 177 -16.60 1.31 -4.58
N GLY A 178 -17.21 0.60 -5.53
CA GLY A 178 -18.51 -0.06 -5.33
C GLY A 178 -18.41 -1.38 -4.58
N TYR A 179 -17.24 -2.03 -4.60
CA TYR A 179 -17.00 -3.28 -3.88
C TYR A 179 -15.50 -3.52 -3.65
N THR A 180 -15.15 -4.02 -2.47
CA THR A 180 -13.85 -4.67 -2.19
C THR A 180 -14.08 -5.93 -1.37
N GLY A 181 -13.29 -6.99 -1.59
CA GLY A 181 -13.35 -8.19 -0.76
C GLY A 181 -12.83 -9.46 -1.42
N GLU A 182 -12.90 -10.58 -0.72
CA GLU A 182 -12.32 -11.88 -1.13
C GLU A 182 -13.37 -12.90 -1.60
N ASP A 183 -14.57 -12.44 -1.96
CA ASP A 183 -15.64 -13.31 -2.44
C ASP A 183 -15.23 -14.18 -3.64
N SER A 184 -15.98 -15.29 -3.80
CA SER A 184 -15.83 -16.20 -4.94
C SER A 184 -15.93 -15.47 -6.29
N VAL A 185 -15.21 -16.00 -7.29
CA VAL A 185 -15.20 -15.45 -8.67
C VAL A 185 -16.63 -15.26 -9.18
N ASP A 186 -17.49 -16.26 -9.03
CA ASP A 186 -18.86 -16.24 -9.55
C ASP A 186 -19.69 -15.11 -8.93
N ARG A 187 -19.55 -14.90 -7.63
CA ARG A 187 -20.23 -13.80 -6.92
C ARG A 187 -19.75 -12.44 -7.42
N VAL A 188 -18.44 -12.23 -7.49
CA VAL A 188 -17.86 -10.95 -7.92
C VAL A 188 -18.18 -10.64 -9.38
N VAL A 189 -18.08 -11.64 -10.26
CA VAL A 189 -18.47 -11.49 -11.67
C VAL A 189 -19.96 -11.20 -11.80
N GLY A 190 -20.82 -11.84 -11.00
CA GLY A 190 -22.24 -11.53 -10.93
C GLY A 190 -22.51 -10.06 -10.54
N MET A 191 -21.85 -9.57 -9.49
CA MET A 191 -21.95 -8.17 -9.06
C MET A 191 -21.46 -7.21 -10.16
N PHE A 192 -20.36 -7.54 -10.83
CA PHE A 192 -19.81 -6.73 -11.92
C PHE A 192 -20.77 -6.65 -13.11
N VAL A 193 -21.38 -7.75 -13.53
CA VAL A 193 -22.38 -7.77 -14.62
C VAL A 193 -23.62 -6.96 -14.26
N GLN A 194 -24.07 -7.05 -13.00
CA GLN A 194 -25.17 -6.21 -12.50
C GLN A 194 -24.81 -4.73 -12.59
N ALA A 195 -23.60 -4.33 -12.16
CA ALA A 195 -23.13 -2.96 -12.25
C ALA A 195 -23.03 -2.45 -13.71
N VAL A 196 -22.51 -3.27 -14.63
CA VAL A 196 -22.47 -2.93 -16.07
C VAL A 196 -23.89 -2.69 -16.61
N THR A 197 -24.83 -3.56 -16.26
CA THR A 197 -26.21 -3.49 -16.76
C THR A 197 -26.96 -2.30 -16.19
N ALA A 198 -26.80 -2.03 -14.90
CA ALA A 198 -27.48 -0.92 -14.22
C ALA A 198 -26.91 0.45 -14.61
N TRP A 199 -25.58 0.55 -14.73
CA TRP A 199 -24.91 1.84 -14.89
C TRP A 199 -24.65 2.24 -16.35
N GLY A 200 -24.70 1.27 -17.27
CA GLY A 200 -24.49 1.47 -18.70
C GLY A 200 -23.16 2.18 -19.03
N PRO A 201 -22.01 1.71 -18.52
CA PRO A 201 -20.73 2.37 -18.74
C PRO A 201 -20.36 2.37 -20.22
N ALA A 202 -19.72 3.46 -20.65
CA ALA A 202 -19.20 3.58 -22.01
C ALA A 202 -17.92 2.73 -22.21
N GLU A 203 -17.20 2.46 -21.12
CA GLU A 203 -15.98 1.67 -21.12
C GLU A 203 -15.97 0.68 -19.96
N VAL A 204 -15.58 -0.57 -20.26
CA VAL A 204 -15.44 -1.64 -19.26
C VAL A 204 -14.02 -2.20 -19.38
N ARG A 205 -13.30 -2.27 -18.27
CA ARG A 205 -11.97 -2.86 -18.19
C ARG A 205 -11.95 -3.93 -17.11
N TRP A 206 -11.12 -4.94 -17.32
CA TRP A 206 -10.75 -5.86 -16.27
C TRP A 206 -9.25 -6.11 -16.36
N ALA A 207 -8.62 -6.24 -15.20
CA ALA A 207 -7.24 -6.63 -15.10
C ALA A 207 -7.10 -7.72 -14.05
N ALA A 208 -6.66 -8.89 -14.50
CA ALA A 208 -6.04 -9.88 -13.66
C ALA A 208 -4.58 -9.93 -14.10
N ALA A 209 -3.67 -9.40 -13.29
CA ALA A 209 -2.27 -9.74 -13.48
C ALA A 209 -2.16 -11.21 -13.09
N ALA A 210 -1.96 -12.11 -14.05
CA ALA A 210 -1.96 -13.54 -13.77
C ALA A 210 -0.54 -14.10 -13.82
N PRO A 211 -0.12 -14.95 -12.86
CA PRO A 211 0.61 -16.15 -13.21
C PRO A 211 -0.40 -17.16 -13.78
N GLN A 212 -0.54 -17.18 -15.11
CA GLN A 212 -1.09 -18.18 -16.05
C GLN A 212 -2.37 -19.04 -15.74
N ARG A 213 -2.85 -19.18 -14.49
CA ARG A 213 -3.79 -20.25 -14.09
C ARG A 213 -5.24 -19.78 -13.92
N SER A 214 -5.48 -18.54 -13.49
CA SER A 214 -6.84 -17.97 -13.33
C SER A 214 -7.48 -17.51 -14.64
N SER A 215 -6.67 -17.17 -15.64
CA SER A 215 -7.13 -16.71 -16.96
C SER A 215 -7.95 -17.76 -17.71
N ARG A 216 -7.80 -19.06 -17.40
CA ARG A 216 -8.60 -20.14 -17.99
C ARG A 216 -10.08 -20.10 -17.58
N SER A 217 -10.38 -19.68 -16.34
CA SER A 217 -11.78 -19.60 -15.89
C SER A 217 -12.52 -18.47 -16.62
N LEU A 218 -11.85 -17.35 -16.89
CA LEU A 218 -12.46 -16.16 -17.49
C LEU A 218 -12.53 -16.17 -19.03
N LYS A 219 -11.89 -17.15 -19.69
CA LYS A 219 -11.88 -17.32 -21.15
C LYS A 219 -13.27 -17.38 -21.81
N PRO A 220 -14.31 -18.01 -21.23
CA PRO A 220 -15.64 -18.04 -21.84
C PRO A 220 -16.28 -16.64 -21.98
N TRP A 221 -15.87 -15.67 -21.16
CA TRP A 221 -16.44 -14.32 -21.16
C TRP A 221 -15.56 -13.29 -21.90
N ALA A 222 -14.26 -13.54 -22.03
CA ALA A 222 -13.33 -12.64 -22.72
C ALA A 222 -13.76 -12.31 -24.16
N SER A 223 -14.34 -13.27 -24.88
CA SER A 223 -14.83 -13.09 -26.25
C SER A 223 -16.06 -12.18 -26.37
N ARG A 224 -16.79 -11.93 -25.28
CA ARG A 224 -17.94 -11.00 -25.26
C ARG A 224 -17.55 -9.55 -25.05
N PHE A 225 -16.32 -9.27 -24.59
CA PHE A 225 -15.91 -7.92 -24.16
C PHE A 225 -14.70 -7.35 -24.94
N THR A 226 -14.04 -8.12 -25.81
CA THR A 226 -12.90 -7.63 -26.63
C THR A 226 -13.27 -6.87 -27.90
N ALA A 227 -14.53 -6.52 -28.12
CA ALA A 227 -14.90 -5.68 -29.24
C ALA A 227 -14.87 -4.19 -28.83
N ARG A 228 -13.92 -3.43 -29.40
CA ARG A 228 -14.08 -1.98 -29.59
C ARG A 228 -15.31 -1.77 -30.47
N THR A 229 -16.50 -1.81 -29.89
CA THR A 229 -17.75 -1.53 -30.60
C THR A 229 -18.53 -0.51 -29.80
N ARG A 230 -18.63 0.71 -30.35
CA ARG A 230 -19.70 1.64 -30.00
C ARG A 230 -21.02 0.88 -30.05
N PRO A 231 -21.81 0.81 -28.96
CA PRO A 231 -23.14 0.24 -29.05
C PRO A 231 -23.99 1.16 -29.93
N LYS A 232 -24.47 0.65 -31.09
CA LYS A 232 -25.58 1.29 -31.79
C LYS A 232 -26.80 1.19 -30.87
N ARG A 233 -27.49 2.31 -30.65
CA ARG A 233 -28.78 2.35 -29.93
C ARG A 233 -29.71 1.27 -30.51
N PRO A 234 -30.22 0.31 -29.73
CA PRO A 234 -31.25 -0.57 -30.23
C PRO A 234 -32.56 0.23 -30.40
N ARG A 235 -33.21 0.06 -31.55
CA ARG A 235 -34.59 0.51 -31.75
C ARG A 235 -35.49 -0.24 -30.77
N LEU A 236 -36.32 0.50 -30.04
CA LEU A 236 -37.35 -0.02 -29.16
C LEU A 236 -38.30 -0.94 -29.97
N ALA A 237 -38.31 -2.23 -29.63
CA ALA A 237 -39.47 -3.08 -29.88
C ALA A 237 -40.33 -3.04 -28.62
N ALA A 238 -41.56 -2.57 -28.76
CA ALA A 238 -42.54 -2.56 -27.69
C ALA A 238 -42.85 -3.99 -27.24
N VAL A 239 -42.65 -4.29 -25.96
CA VAL A 239 -43.29 -5.42 -25.30
C VAL A 239 -44.16 -4.84 -24.20
N SER A 240 -45.46 -5.06 -24.35
CA SER A 240 -46.51 -4.58 -23.45
C SER A 240 -46.70 -5.52 -22.26
N SER A 241 -47.14 -4.90 -21.15
CA SER A 241 -47.89 -5.51 -20.04
C SER A 241 -47.08 -6.46 -19.14
N THR A 242 -47.24 -6.54 -17.82
CA THR A 242 -48.09 -5.86 -16.83
C THR A 242 -47.57 -6.39 -15.49
N THR A 243 -47.36 -5.52 -14.50
CA THR A 243 -47.59 -5.67 -13.05
C THR A 243 -46.51 -4.91 -12.26
N PRO A 244 -46.88 -4.07 -11.26
CA PRO A 244 -46.00 -3.04 -10.73
C PRO A 244 -45.57 -3.32 -9.29
N TRP A 245 -44.28 -3.45 -8.97
CA TRP A 245 -43.84 -3.33 -7.57
C TRP A 245 -42.45 -2.72 -7.42
N LEU A 246 -42.46 -1.52 -6.81
CA LEU A 246 -41.52 -0.92 -5.86
C LEU A 246 -40.02 -1.03 -6.19
N ILE A 247 -39.48 0.08 -6.68
CA ILE A 247 -38.08 0.47 -6.47
C ILE A 247 -37.98 0.95 -5.01
N PRO A 248 -37.31 0.24 -4.08
CA PRO A 248 -36.87 0.87 -2.86
C PRO A 248 -35.72 1.79 -3.26
N LYS A 249 -35.86 3.07 -2.90
CA LYS A 249 -34.76 4.02 -2.80
C LYS A 249 -33.51 3.29 -2.29
N ILE A 250 -32.42 3.40 -3.04
CA ILE A 250 -31.09 2.99 -2.58
C ILE A 250 -30.86 3.73 -1.26
N LEU A 251 -31.03 3.00 -0.15
CA LEU A 251 -30.62 3.47 1.15
C LEU A 251 -29.09 3.54 1.12
N CYS A 252 -28.56 4.74 1.25
CA CYS A 252 -27.24 4.95 1.81
C CYS A 252 -27.15 4.17 3.12
N PHE A 253 -26.34 3.11 3.15
CA PHE A 253 -25.88 2.55 4.41
C PHE A 253 -24.63 3.31 4.84
N PRO A 254 -24.60 3.86 6.07
CA PRO A 254 -23.41 4.48 6.61
C PRO A 254 -22.49 3.35 7.05
N THR A 255 -21.49 2.99 6.25
CA THR A 255 -20.43 2.12 6.75
C THR A 255 -19.45 2.99 7.50
N ALA A 256 -19.72 3.15 8.79
CA ALA A 256 -18.73 3.57 9.77
C ALA A 256 -17.50 2.68 9.59
N ILE A 257 -16.41 3.29 9.12
CA ILE A 257 -15.07 2.73 9.22
C ILE A 257 -14.79 2.62 10.73
N ARG A 258 -14.92 1.42 11.29
CA ARG A 258 -14.35 1.12 12.60
C ARG A 258 -12.83 1.05 12.41
N PRO A 259 -12.05 1.78 13.21
CA PRO A 259 -10.59 1.64 13.20
C PRO A 259 -10.22 0.27 13.78
N PHE A 260 -9.31 -0.42 13.11
CA PHE A 260 -8.41 -1.39 13.72
C PHE A 260 -7.11 -0.66 14.05
#